data_AF-A0A6A6JWM3-F1
#
_entry.id   AF-A0A6A6JWM3-F1
#
_cell.length_a   1.000
_cell.length_b   1.000
_cell.length_c   1.000
_cell.angle_alpha   90.00
_cell.angle_beta   90.00
_cell.angle_gamma   90.00
#
_symmetry.space_group_name_H-M   'P 1'
#
loop_
_entity.id
_entity.type
_entity.pdbx_description
1 polymer ?
#
loop_
_entity_poly.entity_id
_entity_poly.type
_entity_poly.pdbx_seq_one_letter_code
_entity_poly.pdbx_strand_id
1 'polypeptide(L)'
;MSDEVQYPTGFGLADIVSWGIIGMVCLHKSSQTVVKSPHDEKNNDFITTEKKIYERVEHSGGHPGLLRYYGPYDEFCIRLEYAPHGQLHSFLLKNASMSTSQRLRWIVQITEALSFVHRVGVVHGDLTCSNVLLDADMNAKLADFSGSSLDGSPLLVVVTPSHAYPGEKNSTKAHLFALGSLIYQIMTGFAPYNDLSEEETESKYLKGEFPATKSLGEVGNIISKCWRCDYNTADVVARDLRVMDFQTT
;
A
#
# COMPACT_ATOMS: atom_id res chain seq x y z
N MET A 1 -28.66 -18.83 -12.56
CA MET A 1 -27.84 -18.64 -13.77
C MET A 1 -26.41 -18.76 -13.27
N SER A 2 -25.60 -19.67 -13.82
CA SER A 2 -24.21 -19.79 -13.37
C SER A 2 -23.52 -18.45 -13.58
N ASP A 3 -22.98 -17.87 -12.52
CA ASP A 3 -22.17 -16.64 -12.59
C ASP A 3 -20.86 -16.98 -13.30
N GLU A 4 -20.91 -16.97 -14.64
CA GLU A 4 -19.75 -17.24 -15.47
C GLU A 4 -18.81 -16.03 -15.37
N VAL A 5 -17.61 -16.27 -14.84
CA VAL A 5 -16.59 -15.24 -14.65
C VAL A 5 -16.27 -14.57 -15.98
N GLN A 6 -16.44 -13.25 -16.06
CA GLN A 6 -16.05 -12.48 -17.23
C GLN A 6 -14.58 -12.07 -17.13
N TYR A 7 -13.75 -12.65 -18.01
CA TYR A 7 -12.33 -12.32 -18.10
C TYR A 7 -12.12 -11.13 -19.03
N PRO A 8 -11.08 -10.32 -18.81
CA PRO A 8 -10.65 -9.33 -19.80
C PRO A 8 -10.32 -10.00 -21.13
N THR A 9 -10.53 -9.28 -22.23
CA THR A 9 -10.31 -9.82 -23.58
C THR A 9 -8.89 -10.39 -23.70
N GLY A 10 -8.77 -11.66 -24.11
CA GLY A 10 -7.49 -12.35 -24.29
C GLY A 10 -6.94 -13.06 -23.05
N PHE A 11 -7.69 -13.14 -21.96
CA PHE A 11 -7.30 -13.83 -20.73
C PHE A 11 -8.24 -14.99 -20.38
N GLY A 12 -7.74 -15.93 -19.57
CA GLY A 12 -8.56 -16.96 -18.92
C GLY A 12 -8.10 -17.26 -17.51
N LEU A 13 -8.70 -18.30 -16.91
CA LEU A 13 -8.43 -18.72 -15.53
C LEU A 13 -6.94 -18.91 -15.21
N ALA A 14 -6.17 -19.46 -16.16
CA ALA A 14 -4.74 -19.75 -16.00
C ALA A 14 -3.83 -18.50 -15.99
N ASP A 15 -4.41 -17.31 -16.21
CA ASP A 15 -3.68 -16.05 -16.20
C ASP A 15 -3.97 -15.24 -14.94
N ILE A 16 -4.94 -15.62 -14.11
CA ILE A 16 -5.23 -14.94 -12.84
C ILE A 16 -4.04 -15.10 -11.89
N VAL A 17 -3.50 -13.97 -11.45
CA VAL A 17 -2.46 -13.90 -10.42
C VAL A 17 -2.97 -13.33 -9.09
N SER A 18 -4.11 -12.64 -9.11
CA SER A 18 -4.79 -12.19 -7.90
C SER A 18 -6.30 -12.10 -8.12
N TRP A 19 -7.05 -12.47 -7.10
CA TRP A 19 -8.50 -12.34 -7.04
C TRP A 19 -8.86 -11.52 -5.79
N GLY A 20 -9.15 -10.24 -5.99
CA GLY A 20 -9.52 -9.32 -4.92
C GLY A 20 -11.03 -9.21 -4.74
N ILE A 21 -11.44 -8.33 -3.83
CA ILE A 21 -12.87 -8.04 -3.57
C ILE A 21 -13.49 -7.26 -4.74
N ILE A 22 -12.73 -6.32 -5.30
CA ILE A 22 -13.20 -5.39 -6.34
C ILE A 22 -13.08 -6.00 -7.74
N GLY A 23 -12.08 -6.86 -7.93
CA GLY A 23 -11.75 -7.34 -9.26
C GLY A 23 -10.65 -8.39 -9.27
N MET A 24 -10.23 -8.75 -10.48
CA MET A 24 -9.17 -9.70 -10.74
C MET A 24 -7.96 -9.01 -11.39
N VAL A 25 -6.80 -9.64 -11.21
CA VAL A 25 -5.55 -9.24 -11.85
C VAL A 25 -5.04 -10.41 -12.67
N CYS A 26 -4.89 -10.20 -13.98
CA CYS A 26 -4.45 -11.21 -14.93
C CYS A 26 -3.05 -10.88 -15.48
N LEU A 27 -2.15 -11.85 -15.48
CA LEU A 27 -0.79 -11.72 -16.01
C LEU A 27 -0.76 -11.91 -17.52
N HIS A 28 -0.34 -10.88 -18.24
CA HIS A 28 -0.06 -10.96 -19.66
C HIS A 28 1.40 -11.43 -19.85
N LYS A 29 1.56 -12.75 -19.99
CA LYS A 29 2.87 -13.44 -19.96
C LYS A 29 3.88 -12.92 -20.99
N SER A 30 3.44 -12.53 -22.19
CA SER A 30 4.34 -12.08 -23.27
C SER A 30 4.93 -10.69 -23.02
N SER A 31 4.18 -9.77 -22.41
CA SER A 31 4.68 -8.43 -22.08
C SER A 31 5.18 -8.29 -20.65
N GLN A 32 5.01 -9.31 -19.81
CA GLN A 32 5.31 -9.25 -18.38
C GLN A 32 4.63 -8.04 -17.69
N THR A 33 3.36 -7.82 -18.03
CA THR A 33 2.50 -6.81 -17.40
C THR A 33 1.26 -7.48 -16.84
N VAL A 34 0.54 -6.79 -15.95
CA VAL A 34 -0.76 -7.24 -15.47
C VAL A 34 -1.89 -6.37 -15.99
N VAL A 35 -3.06 -6.96 -16.17
CA VAL A 35 -4.31 -6.27 -16.44
C VAL A 35 -5.20 -6.41 -15.21
N LYS A 36 -5.61 -5.29 -14.63
CA LYS A 36 -6.59 -5.24 -13.53
C LYS A 36 -7.95 -4.93 -14.12
N SER A 37 -8.94 -5.72 -13.73
CA SER A 37 -10.32 -5.68 -14.22
C SER A 37 -11.28 -5.79 -13.06
N PRO A 38 -12.42 -5.07 -13.07
CA PRO A 38 -13.46 -5.23 -12.06
C PRO A 38 -14.15 -6.59 -12.25
N HIS A 39 -14.81 -7.09 -11.20
CA HIS A 39 -15.64 -8.30 -11.30
C HIS A 39 -16.95 -8.06 -12.05
N ASP A 40 -17.51 -6.86 -11.91
CA ASP A 40 -18.76 -6.43 -12.53
C ASP A 40 -18.83 -4.90 -12.64
N GLU A 41 -19.87 -4.39 -13.31
CA GLU A 41 -20.06 -2.95 -13.54
C GLU A 41 -20.16 -2.13 -12.25
N LYS A 42 -20.60 -2.71 -11.14
CA LYS A 42 -20.71 -1.99 -9.85
C LYS A 42 -19.34 -1.61 -9.29
N ASN A 43 -18.29 -2.28 -9.76
CA ASN A 43 -16.91 -2.06 -9.36
C ASN A 43 -16.15 -1.13 -10.33
N ASN A 44 -16.79 -0.64 -11.40
CA ASN A 44 -16.15 0.21 -12.41
C ASN A 44 -15.59 1.52 -11.83
N ASP A 45 -16.24 2.09 -10.82
CA ASP A 45 -15.81 3.35 -10.19
C ASP A 45 -14.46 3.22 -9.48
N PHE A 46 -14.16 2.04 -8.92
CA PHE A 46 -12.88 1.74 -8.27
C PHE A 46 -11.74 1.74 -9.30
N ILE A 47 -11.94 1.09 -10.46
CA ILE A 47 -10.94 1.08 -11.54
C ILE A 47 -10.82 2.46 -12.19
N THR A 48 -11.93 3.17 -12.33
CA THR A 48 -11.94 4.55 -12.86
C THR A 48 -11.15 5.49 -11.95
N THR A 49 -11.29 5.34 -10.64
CA THR A 49 -10.52 6.12 -9.64
C THR A 49 -9.03 5.81 -9.73
N GLU A 50 -8.68 4.52 -9.71
CA GLU A 50 -7.29 4.08 -9.82
C GLU A 50 -6.64 4.54 -11.13
N LYS A 51 -7.36 4.44 -12.25
CA LYS A 51 -6.92 4.94 -13.56
C LYS A 51 -6.56 6.43 -13.50
N LYS A 52 -7.45 7.28 -12.97
CA LYS A 52 -7.22 8.73 -12.86
C LYS A 52 -5.99 9.04 -12.00
N ILE A 53 -5.78 8.27 -10.94
CA ILE A 53 -4.62 8.43 -10.06
C ILE A 53 -3.32 8.09 -10.79
N TYR A 54 -3.25 6.94 -11.48
CA TYR A 54 -2.07 6.60 -12.27
C TYR A 54 -1.81 7.59 -13.41
N GLU A 55 -2.85 8.06 -14.10
CA GLU A 55 -2.72 9.12 -15.10
C GLU A 55 -2.13 10.40 -14.48
N ARG A 56 -2.59 10.83 -13.29
CA ARG A 56 -2.04 11.99 -12.56
C ARG A 56 -0.58 11.78 -12.17
N VAL A 57 -0.23 10.58 -11.70
CA VAL A 57 1.13 10.19 -11.32
C VAL A 57 2.08 10.30 -12.52
N GLU A 58 1.70 9.75 -13.67
CA GLU A 58 2.51 9.80 -14.90
C GLU A 58 2.68 11.24 -15.40
N HIS A 59 1.61 12.05 -15.40
CA HIS A 59 1.70 13.48 -15.73
C HIS A 59 2.60 14.28 -14.78
N SER A 60 2.82 13.76 -13.57
CA SER A 60 3.69 14.37 -12.55
C SER A 60 5.12 13.80 -12.56
N GLY A 61 5.48 13.01 -13.58
CA GLY A 61 6.82 12.46 -13.80
C GLY A 61 7.04 11.04 -13.28
N GLY A 62 6.01 10.40 -12.71
CA GLY A 62 6.10 9.06 -12.13
C GLY A 62 6.96 8.96 -10.87
N HIS A 63 6.98 7.79 -10.24
CA HIS A 63 7.83 7.52 -9.08
C HIS A 63 8.29 6.05 -9.04
N PRO A 64 9.56 5.74 -8.75
CA PRO A 64 10.09 4.37 -8.80
C PRO A 64 9.46 3.42 -7.78
N GLY A 65 8.93 3.95 -6.67
CA GLY A 65 8.19 3.20 -5.66
C GLY A 65 6.71 2.99 -5.98
N LEU A 66 6.25 3.28 -7.20
CA LEU A 66 4.91 2.98 -7.71
C LEU A 66 5.01 2.00 -8.88
N LEU A 67 3.96 1.22 -9.12
CA LEU A 67 3.88 0.40 -10.34
C LEU A 67 3.84 1.30 -11.57
N ARG A 68 4.60 0.93 -12.61
CA ARG A 68 4.49 1.61 -13.91
C ARG A 68 3.09 1.45 -14.50
N TYR A 69 2.49 2.55 -14.94
CA TYR A 69 1.24 2.54 -15.68
C TYR A 69 1.47 2.48 -17.18
N TYR A 70 0.82 1.54 -17.87
CA TYR A 70 0.93 1.36 -19.33
C TYR A 70 -0.29 1.89 -20.08
N GLY A 71 -1.25 2.52 -19.39
CA GLY A 71 -2.48 3.01 -19.99
C GLY A 71 -3.70 2.10 -19.76
N PRO A 72 -4.86 2.50 -20.32
CA PRO A 72 -6.03 1.65 -20.34
C PRO A 72 -5.76 0.39 -21.18
N TYR A 73 -6.29 -0.74 -20.73
CA TYR A 73 -6.34 -1.96 -21.54
C TYR A 73 -7.66 -2.09 -22.28
N ASP A 74 -8.74 -1.68 -21.63
CA ASP A 74 -10.11 -1.61 -22.13
C ASP A 74 -10.83 -0.44 -21.41
N GLU A 75 -12.12 -0.22 -21.65
CA GLU A 75 -12.91 0.87 -21.04
C GLU A 75 -12.78 0.89 -19.51
N PHE A 76 -12.94 -0.28 -18.88
CA PHE A 76 -12.87 -0.47 -17.42
C PHE A 76 -11.67 -1.31 -16.98
N CYS A 77 -10.62 -1.41 -17.79
CA CYS A 77 -9.42 -2.16 -17.44
C CYS A 77 -8.16 -1.29 -17.55
N ILE A 78 -7.22 -1.50 -16.64
CA ILE A 78 -5.91 -0.83 -16.67
C ILE A 78 -4.78 -1.83 -16.79
N ARG A 79 -3.69 -1.42 -17.44
CA ARG A 79 -2.47 -2.21 -17.56
C ARG A 79 -1.36 -1.62 -16.67
N LEU A 80 -0.79 -2.47 -15.82
CA LEU A 80 0.24 -2.11 -14.84
C LEU A 80 1.48 -3.01 -14.96
N GLU A 81 2.59 -2.55 -14.39
CA GLU A 81 3.80 -3.34 -14.14
C GLU A 81 3.48 -4.63 -13.38
N TYR A 82 4.10 -5.74 -13.80
CA TYR A 82 4.05 -6.97 -13.03
C TYR A 82 5.16 -7.00 -11.99
N ALA A 83 4.78 -7.22 -10.73
CA ALA A 83 5.68 -7.38 -9.60
C ALA A 83 5.79 -8.89 -9.24
N PRO A 84 6.83 -9.61 -9.71
CA PRO A 84 6.86 -11.08 -9.69
C PRO A 84 6.97 -11.70 -8.30
N HIS A 85 7.47 -10.94 -7.31
CA HIS A 85 7.55 -11.42 -5.92
C HIS A 85 6.24 -11.21 -5.14
N GLY A 86 5.22 -10.61 -5.79
CA GLY A 86 3.88 -10.48 -5.25
C GLY A 86 3.80 -9.54 -4.06
N GLN A 87 2.81 -9.75 -3.20
CA GLN A 87 2.52 -8.91 -2.05
C GLN A 87 3.58 -9.07 -0.95
N LEU A 88 4.04 -7.96 -0.40
CA LEU A 88 5.00 -7.90 0.69
C LEU A 88 4.51 -8.67 1.92
N HIS A 89 3.20 -8.63 2.20
CA HIS A 89 2.59 -9.41 3.29
C HIS A 89 2.86 -10.91 3.13
N SER A 90 2.45 -11.50 2.01
CA SER A 90 2.69 -12.92 1.73
C SER A 90 4.18 -13.26 1.64
N PHE A 91 4.99 -12.34 1.13
CA PHE A 91 6.43 -12.51 1.07
C PHE A 91 7.06 -12.61 2.46
N LEU A 92 6.70 -11.70 3.38
CA LEU A 92 7.20 -11.68 4.76
C LEU A 92 6.77 -12.91 5.56
N LEU A 93 5.56 -13.41 5.35
CA LEU A 93 5.09 -14.66 5.97
C LEU A 93 5.97 -15.86 5.59
N LYS A 94 6.42 -15.92 4.33
CA LYS A 94 7.29 -17.00 3.82
C LYS A 94 8.77 -16.78 4.16
N ASN A 95 9.17 -15.53 4.42
CA ASN A 95 10.57 -15.11 4.60
C ASN A 95 10.75 -14.33 5.91
N ALA A 96 10.35 -14.92 7.03
CA ALA A 96 10.44 -14.26 8.34
C ALA A 96 11.87 -13.82 8.72
N SER A 97 12.89 -14.52 8.22
CA SER A 97 14.30 -14.22 8.44
C SER A 97 14.86 -13.09 7.55
N MET A 98 14.01 -12.36 6.81
CA MET A 98 14.45 -11.26 5.97
C MET A 98 15.23 -10.21 6.77
N SER A 99 16.37 -9.77 6.22
CA SER A 99 17.30 -8.89 6.91
C SER A 99 16.69 -7.52 7.24
N THR A 100 17.13 -6.95 8.36
CA THR A 100 16.74 -5.60 8.76
C THR A 100 17.05 -4.58 7.67
N SER A 101 18.22 -4.66 7.02
CA SER A 101 18.60 -3.76 5.93
C SER A 101 17.62 -3.82 4.75
N GLN A 102 17.15 -5.00 4.36
CA GLN A 102 16.13 -5.10 3.29
C GLN A 102 14.79 -4.51 3.73
N ARG A 103 14.38 -4.75 4.97
CA ARG A 103 13.15 -4.17 5.55
C ARG A 103 13.23 -2.63 5.57
N LEU A 104 14.37 -2.07 5.97
CA LEU A 104 14.62 -0.62 5.93
C LEU A 104 14.54 -0.06 4.52
N ARG A 105 15.15 -0.73 3.52
CA ARG A 105 15.03 -0.31 2.12
C ARG A 105 13.58 -0.22 1.65
N TRP A 106 12.76 -1.22 1.96
CA TRP A 106 11.33 -1.17 1.64
C TRP A 106 10.62 -0.01 2.32
N ILE A 107 10.88 0.19 3.62
CA ILE A 107 10.30 1.29 4.39
C ILE A 107 10.63 2.66 3.76
N VAL A 108 11.88 2.87 3.36
CA VAL A 108 12.31 4.10 2.67
C VAL A 108 11.57 4.27 1.35
N GLN A 109 11.56 3.25 0.49
CA GLN A 109 10.90 3.29 -0.82
C GLN A 109 9.40 3.60 -0.72
N ILE A 110 8.71 2.94 0.22
CA ILE A 110 7.28 3.16 0.48
C ILE A 110 7.03 4.58 0.98
N THR A 111 7.85 5.06 1.92
CA THR A 111 7.66 6.41 2.49
C THR A 111 7.91 7.51 1.46
N GLU A 112 8.88 7.32 0.57
CA GLU A 112 9.14 8.23 -0.54
C GLU A 112 7.99 8.23 -1.56
N ALA A 113 7.48 7.04 -1.91
CA ALA A 113 6.31 6.91 -2.77
C ALA A 113 5.08 7.57 -2.14
N LEU A 114 4.88 7.40 -0.83
CA LEU A 114 3.78 8.03 -0.09
C LEU A 114 3.89 9.57 -0.12
N SER A 115 5.08 10.09 0.13
CA SER A 115 5.38 11.51 0.04
C SER A 115 5.12 12.07 -1.37
N PHE A 116 5.47 11.31 -2.41
CA PHE A 116 5.13 11.68 -3.79
C PHE A 116 3.61 11.72 -4.03
N VAL A 117 2.87 10.68 -3.65
CA VAL A 117 1.42 10.64 -3.90
C VAL A 117 0.67 11.76 -3.14
N HIS A 118 1.14 12.12 -1.93
CA HIS A 118 0.62 13.28 -1.19
C HIS A 118 0.79 14.60 -1.97
N ARG A 119 1.96 14.82 -2.59
CA ARG A 119 2.23 16.04 -3.38
C ARG A 119 1.35 16.16 -4.62
N VAL A 120 0.86 15.05 -5.17
CA VAL A 120 -0.04 15.04 -6.34
C VAL A 120 -1.53 14.99 -5.97
N GLY A 121 -1.85 15.18 -4.67
CA GLY A 121 -3.22 15.30 -4.17
C GLY A 121 -3.90 13.97 -3.84
N VAL A 122 -3.13 12.88 -3.68
CA VAL A 122 -3.68 11.53 -3.45
C VAL A 122 -3.53 11.12 -2.00
N VAL A 123 -4.62 10.62 -1.41
CA VAL A 123 -4.63 9.90 -0.14
C VAL A 123 -4.96 8.44 -0.41
N HIS A 124 -3.97 7.56 -0.26
CA HIS A 124 -4.07 6.12 -0.53
C HIS A 124 -5.26 5.42 0.15
N GLY A 125 -5.57 5.75 1.41
CA GLY A 125 -6.70 5.16 2.14
C GLY A 125 -6.44 3.81 2.83
N ASP A 126 -5.62 2.93 2.27
CA ASP A 126 -5.34 1.62 2.90
C ASP A 126 -3.86 1.21 2.82
N LEU A 127 -3.03 1.79 3.69
CA LEU A 127 -1.59 1.52 3.72
C LEU A 127 -1.31 0.25 4.53
N THR A 128 -1.13 -0.89 3.85
CA THR A 128 -0.81 -2.18 4.47
C THR A 128 0.24 -2.94 3.66
N CYS A 129 0.89 -3.96 4.23
CA CYS A 129 1.80 -4.82 3.48
C CYS A 129 1.12 -5.61 2.34
N SER A 130 -0.21 -5.72 2.33
CA SER A 130 -0.96 -6.39 1.24
C SER A 130 -1.05 -5.51 0.00
N ASN A 131 -0.99 -4.18 0.17
CA ASN A 131 -1.03 -3.18 -0.90
C ASN A 131 0.38 -2.68 -1.28
N VAL A 132 1.42 -3.39 -0.84
CA VAL A 132 2.80 -3.19 -1.29
C VAL A 132 3.23 -4.44 -2.04
N LEU A 133 3.66 -4.28 -3.28
CA LEU A 133 4.20 -5.36 -4.11
C LEU A 133 5.73 -5.30 -4.18
N LEU A 134 6.34 -6.42 -4.55
CA LEU A 134 7.78 -6.54 -4.72
C LEU A 134 8.13 -6.83 -6.19
N ASP A 135 8.90 -5.93 -6.80
CA ASP A 135 9.37 -6.08 -8.18
C ASP A 135 10.48 -7.13 -8.31
N ALA A 136 11.00 -7.34 -9.53
CA ALA A 136 12.03 -8.33 -9.82
C ALA A 136 13.34 -8.11 -9.04
N ASP A 137 13.64 -6.87 -8.67
CA ASP A 137 14.85 -6.46 -7.97
C ASP A 137 14.63 -6.32 -6.45
N MET A 138 13.51 -6.84 -5.94
CA MET A 138 13.11 -6.77 -4.52
C MET A 138 12.88 -5.33 -4.03
N ASN A 139 12.48 -4.41 -4.90
CA ASN A 139 12.03 -3.08 -4.50
C ASN A 139 10.54 -3.09 -4.17
N ALA A 140 10.16 -2.28 -3.18
CA ALA A 140 8.78 -2.07 -2.80
C ALA A 140 8.07 -1.13 -3.77
N LYS A 141 6.87 -1.53 -4.19
CA LYS A 141 5.95 -0.79 -5.06
C LYS A 141 4.64 -0.61 -4.32
N LEU A 142 4.30 0.63 -3.96
CA LEU A 142 2.96 0.93 -3.44
C LEU A 142 1.95 0.74 -4.60
N ALA A 143 0.89 -0.01 -4.32
CA ALA A 143 -0.07 -0.46 -5.29
C ALA A 143 -1.50 -0.36 -4.73
N ASP A 144 -2.48 -0.57 -5.60
CA ASP A 144 -3.91 -0.57 -5.29
C ASP A 144 -4.48 0.78 -4.83
N PHE A 145 -4.71 1.67 -5.81
CA PHE A 145 -5.32 2.98 -5.57
C PHE A 145 -6.85 2.98 -5.76
N SER A 146 -7.46 1.80 -5.86
CA SER A 146 -8.87 1.68 -6.21
C SER A 146 -9.79 2.30 -5.15
N GLY A 147 -9.35 2.29 -3.88
CA GLY A 147 -10.03 2.88 -2.74
C GLY A 147 -9.63 4.32 -2.40
N SER A 148 -8.66 4.89 -3.12
CA SER A 148 -7.99 6.12 -2.74
C SER A 148 -8.83 7.37 -3.00
N SER A 149 -8.47 8.44 -2.31
CA SER A 149 -9.03 9.77 -2.52
C SER A 149 -8.09 10.57 -3.43
N LEU A 150 -8.68 11.32 -4.36
CA LEU A 150 -7.99 12.27 -5.22
C LEU A 150 -8.59 13.66 -5.01
N ASP A 151 -7.74 14.63 -4.66
CA ASP A 151 -8.12 16.04 -4.47
C ASP A 151 -9.28 16.23 -3.47
N GLY A 152 -9.34 15.38 -2.43
CA GLY A 152 -10.32 15.44 -1.35
C GLY A 152 -11.62 14.68 -1.61
N SER A 153 -11.72 13.88 -2.68
CA SER A 153 -12.85 12.96 -2.87
C SER A 153 -13.00 11.99 -1.68
N PRO A 154 -14.18 11.42 -1.41
CA PRO A 154 -14.31 10.40 -0.39
C PRO A 154 -13.41 9.19 -0.66
N LEU A 155 -12.89 8.58 0.40
CA LEU A 155 -12.29 7.25 0.32
C LEU A 155 -13.39 6.23 0.01
N LEU A 156 -13.10 5.28 -0.89
CA LEU A 156 -14.04 4.20 -1.25
C LEU A 156 -13.80 2.92 -0.44
N VAL A 157 -12.80 2.92 0.43
CA VAL A 157 -12.43 1.79 1.29
C VAL A 157 -12.42 2.18 2.76
N VAL A 158 -12.60 1.17 3.61
CA VAL A 158 -12.41 1.30 5.06
C VAL A 158 -10.96 0.99 5.39
N VAL A 159 -10.32 1.88 6.14
CA VAL A 159 -8.95 1.67 6.62
C VAL A 159 -8.91 0.41 7.48
N THR A 160 -7.93 -0.45 7.25
CA THR A 160 -7.68 -1.63 8.09
C THR A 160 -7.58 -1.23 9.57
N PRO A 161 -8.31 -1.85 10.52
CA PRO A 161 -8.39 -1.41 11.92
C PRO A 161 -7.03 -1.25 12.63
N SER A 162 -6.08 -2.15 12.40
CA SER A 162 -4.72 -2.06 12.95
C SER A 162 -3.91 -0.85 12.45
N HIS A 163 -4.37 -0.21 11.36
CA HIS A 163 -3.81 0.98 10.74
C HIS A 163 -4.72 2.21 10.89
N ALA A 164 -5.90 2.05 11.48
CA ALA A 164 -6.90 3.10 11.60
C ALA A 164 -6.55 4.06 12.73
N TYR A 165 -6.39 5.34 12.40
CA TYR A 165 -6.25 6.39 13.38
C TYR A 165 -7.59 6.64 14.09
N PRO A 166 -7.61 6.72 15.44
CA PRO A 166 -8.85 6.88 16.21
C PRO A 166 -9.50 8.27 16.08
N GLY A 167 -8.83 9.24 15.44
CA GLY A 167 -9.38 10.59 15.19
C GLY A 167 -9.97 10.75 13.78
N GLU A 168 -9.76 11.92 13.19
CA GLU A 168 -10.25 12.23 11.84
C GLU A 168 -9.57 11.34 10.78
N LYS A 169 -10.35 10.43 10.17
CA LYS A 169 -9.86 9.37 9.29
C LYS A 169 -9.28 9.88 7.96
N ASN A 170 -9.79 10.98 7.42
CA ASN A 170 -9.33 11.54 6.14
C ASN A 170 -8.39 12.74 6.37
N SER A 171 -7.35 12.53 7.19
CA SER A 171 -6.37 13.56 7.54
C SER A 171 -4.95 13.07 7.28
N THR A 172 -4.01 14.01 7.05
CA THR A 172 -2.58 13.70 6.96
C THR A 172 -2.10 12.93 8.20
N LYS A 173 -2.63 13.25 9.38
CA LYS A 173 -2.32 12.55 10.63
C LYS A 173 -2.74 11.08 10.57
N ALA A 174 -3.94 10.80 10.10
CA ALA A 174 -4.41 9.43 9.95
C ALA A 174 -3.54 8.62 8.98
N HIS A 175 -3.07 9.27 7.92
CA HIS A 175 -2.22 8.63 6.92
C HIS A 175 -0.80 8.36 7.43
N LEU A 176 -0.23 9.27 8.22
CA LEU A 176 1.05 9.05 8.90
C LEU A 176 0.95 8.02 10.02
N PHE A 177 -0.19 7.94 10.70
CA PHE A 177 -0.47 6.87 11.66
C PHE A 177 -0.46 5.49 10.96
N ALA A 178 -1.19 5.37 9.84
CA ALA A 178 -1.21 4.16 9.03
C ALA A 178 0.19 3.80 8.50
N LEU A 179 1.00 4.79 8.10
CA LEU A 179 2.42 4.57 7.77
C LEU A 179 3.20 3.99 8.96
N GLY A 180 3.01 4.51 10.18
CA GLY A 180 3.64 3.95 11.39
C GLY A 180 3.27 2.48 11.61
N SER A 181 1.99 2.14 11.43
CA SER A 181 1.50 0.75 11.50
C SER A 181 2.09 -0.14 10.42
N LEU A 182 2.23 0.37 9.19
CA LEU A 182 2.88 -0.35 8.08
C LEU A 182 4.36 -0.60 8.36
N ILE A 183 5.10 0.40 8.86
CA ILE A 183 6.51 0.25 9.25
C ILE A 183 6.64 -0.79 10.36
N TYR A 184 5.77 -0.76 11.37
CA TYR A 184 5.73 -1.79 12.41
C TYR A 184 5.50 -3.19 11.81
N GLN A 185 4.55 -3.32 10.88
CA GLN A 185 4.27 -4.57 10.19
C GLN A 185 5.46 -5.09 9.39
N ILE A 186 6.16 -4.19 8.68
CA ILE A 186 7.36 -4.55 7.93
C ILE A 186 8.50 -4.96 8.86
N MET A 187 8.64 -4.36 10.05
CA MET A 187 9.74 -4.69 10.96
C MET A 187 9.48 -5.98 11.75
N THR A 188 8.24 -6.23 12.16
CA THR A 188 7.90 -7.37 13.03
C THR A 188 7.35 -8.56 12.27
N GLY A 189 6.86 -8.36 11.04
CA GLY A 189 6.10 -9.35 10.29
C GLY A 189 4.62 -9.43 10.67
N PHE A 190 4.17 -8.71 11.71
CA PHE A 190 2.81 -8.76 12.22
C PHE A 190 2.19 -7.37 12.27
N ALA A 191 0.89 -7.27 12.00
CA ALA A 191 0.19 -6.01 12.20
C ALA A 191 0.25 -5.57 13.68
N PRO A 192 0.17 -4.27 13.98
CA PRO A 192 -0.05 -3.81 15.35
C PRO A 192 -1.25 -4.54 15.98
N TYR A 193 -1.07 -5.07 17.20
CA TYR A 193 -2.11 -5.80 17.92
C TYR A 193 -2.75 -6.96 17.14
N ASN A 194 -1.95 -7.71 16.37
CA ASN A 194 -2.40 -8.86 15.56
C ASN A 194 -3.12 -9.97 16.35
N ASP A 195 -3.00 -9.99 17.67
CA ASP A 195 -3.63 -10.92 18.60
C ASP A 195 -4.92 -10.40 19.25
N LEU A 196 -5.29 -9.14 18.99
CA LEU A 196 -6.48 -8.51 19.56
C LEU A 196 -7.62 -8.40 18.54
N SER A 197 -8.84 -8.27 19.03
CA SER A 197 -9.99 -7.88 18.20
C SER A 197 -9.90 -6.41 17.74
N GLU A 198 -10.73 -6.06 16.75
CA GLU A 198 -10.82 -4.70 16.24
C GLU A 198 -11.26 -3.71 17.33
N GLU A 199 -12.25 -4.08 18.16
CA GLU A 199 -12.74 -3.26 19.26
C GLU A 199 -11.66 -3.03 20.34
N GLU A 200 -10.91 -4.08 20.69
CA GLU A 200 -9.80 -3.96 21.65
C GLU A 200 -8.67 -3.07 21.11
N THR A 201 -8.35 -3.21 19.83
CA THR A 201 -7.36 -2.39 19.12
C THR A 201 -7.76 -0.92 19.13
N GLU A 202 -9.02 -0.62 18.76
CA GLU A 202 -9.56 0.75 18.79
C GLU A 202 -9.55 1.33 20.20
N SER A 203 -9.95 0.54 21.21
CA SER A 203 -9.94 0.94 22.62
C SER A 203 -8.54 1.35 23.09
N LYS A 204 -7.50 0.63 22.65
CA LYS A 204 -6.10 0.96 22.97
C LYS A 204 -5.65 2.25 22.30
N TYR A 205 -5.93 2.40 21.00
CA TYR A 205 -5.57 3.61 20.26
C TYR A 205 -6.26 4.86 20.82
N LEU A 206 -7.53 4.77 21.21
CA LEU A 206 -8.26 5.87 21.88
C LEU A 206 -7.62 6.29 23.21
N LYS A 207 -6.97 5.36 23.93
CA LYS A 207 -6.23 5.63 25.17
C LYS A 207 -4.79 6.14 24.92
N GLY A 208 -4.35 6.21 23.66
CA GLY A 208 -2.96 6.49 23.31
C GLY A 208 -1.99 5.37 23.69
N GLU A 209 -2.50 4.14 23.82
CA GLU A 209 -1.71 2.94 24.05
C GLU A 209 -1.30 2.34 22.70
N PHE A 210 0.00 2.09 22.54
CA PHE A 210 0.56 1.55 21.30
C PHE A 210 1.46 0.33 21.58
N PRO A 211 1.69 -0.55 20.59
CA PRO A 211 2.65 -1.64 20.74
C PRO A 211 4.04 -1.14 21.14
N ALA A 212 4.79 -1.98 21.85
CA ALA A 212 6.15 -1.63 22.24
C ALA A 212 7.09 -1.64 21.02
N THR A 213 7.81 -0.54 20.81
CA THR A 213 8.74 -0.39 19.67
C THR A 213 10.21 -0.30 20.06
N LYS A 214 10.53 -0.31 21.37
CA LYS A 214 11.90 -0.12 21.87
C LYS A 214 12.89 -1.15 21.32
N SER A 215 12.45 -2.39 21.10
CA SER A 215 13.27 -3.46 20.53
C SER A 215 13.63 -3.23 19.06
N LEU A 216 12.93 -2.32 18.37
CA LEU A 216 13.16 -1.98 16.96
C LEU A 216 14.20 -0.84 16.79
N GLY A 217 14.85 -0.42 17.88
CA GLY A 217 15.87 0.62 17.85
C GLY A 217 15.33 1.96 17.34
N GLU A 218 16.12 2.62 16.48
CA GLU A 218 15.78 3.96 15.97
C GLU A 218 14.50 3.99 15.12
N VAL A 219 14.25 2.93 14.34
CA VAL A 219 13.00 2.76 13.59
C VAL A 219 11.79 2.76 14.53
N GLY A 220 11.96 2.17 15.72
CA GLY A 220 10.94 2.17 16.76
C GLY A 220 10.55 3.57 17.24
N ASN A 221 11.48 4.53 17.21
CA ASN A 221 11.20 5.92 17.53
C ASN A 221 10.39 6.59 16.42
N ILE A 222 10.68 6.30 15.15
CA ILE A 222 9.90 6.80 14.01
C ILE A 222 8.47 6.27 14.08
N ILE A 223 8.28 4.97 14.30
CA ILE A 223 6.95 4.37 14.46
C ILE A 223 6.19 5.08 15.59
N SER A 224 6.82 5.29 16.75
CA SER A 224 6.15 5.95 17.88
C SER A 224 5.77 7.39 17.58
N LYS A 225 6.62 8.16 16.89
CA LYS A 225 6.33 9.52 16.44
C LYS A 225 5.15 9.56 15.45
N CYS A 226 5.07 8.60 14.52
CA CYS A 226 3.92 8.46 13.63
C CYS A 226 2.62 8.26 14.42
N TRP A 227 2.60 7.31 15.37
CA TRP A 227 1.40 7.04 16.17
C TRP A 227 1.00 8.18 17.12
N ARG A 228 1.97 8.95 17.60
CA ARG A 228 1.75 10.15 18.45
C ARG A 228 1.41 11.40 17.66
N CYS A 229 1.39 11.33 16.32
CA CYS A 229 1.18 12.48 15.43
C CYS A 229 2.25 13.57 15.57
N ASP A 230 3.50 13.19 15.84
CA ASP A 230 4.63 14.12 15.95
C ASP A 230 5.19 14.53 14.56
N TYR A 231 4.82 13.80 13.51
CA TYR A 231 5.14 14.14 12.12
C TYR A 231 3.98 14.89 11.46
N ASN A 232 4.32 15.87 10.61
CA ASN A 232 3.35 16.67 9.87
C ASN A 232 3.23 16.26 8.40
N THR A 233 4.27 15.66 7.81
CA THR A 233 4.27 15.21 6.40
C THR A 233 5.11 13.94 6.23
N ALA A 234 4.82 13.18 5.17
CA ALA A 234 5.60 11.99 4.82
C ALA A 234 7.04 12.35 4.40
N ASP A 235 7.30 13.55 3.87
CA ASP A 235 8.64 14.05 3.55
C ASP A 235 9.56 14.08 4.78
N VAL A 236 9.03 14.49 5.94
CA VAL A 236 9.81 14.54 7.18
C VAL A 236 10.13 13.12 7.66
N VAL A 237 9.19 12.18 7.51
CA VAL A 237 9.41 10.76 7.84
C VAL A 237 10.48 10.17 6.92
N ALA A 238 10.38 10.39 5.60
CA ALA A 238 11.36 9.92 4.63
C ALA A 238 12.77 10.43 4.93
N ARG A 239 12.90 11.70 5.31
CA ARG A 239 14.18 12.30 5.70
C ARG A 239 14.77 11.62 6.93
N ASP A 240 13.97 11.42 7.98
CA ASP A 240 14.44 10.77 9.22
C ASP A 240 14.85 9.31 8.96
N LEU A 241 14.13 8.58 8.09
CA LEU A 241 14.49 7.22 7.68
C LEU A 241 15.80 7.16 6.88
N ARG A 242 16.02 8.09 5.95
CA ARG A 242 17.26 8.13 5.15
C ARG A 242 18.50 8.31 6.02
N VAL A 243 18.43 9.15 7.05
CA VAL A 243 19.56 9.35 7.98
C VAL A 243 20.00 8.02 8.64
N MET A 244 19.07 7.07 8.82
CA MET A 244 19.35 5.75 9.40
C MET A 244 19.95 4.78 8.38
N ASP A 245 19.50 4.81 7.12
CA ASP A 245 19.99 3.91 6.07
C ASP A 245 21.51 4.10 5.83
N PHE A 246 21.98 5.35 5.83
CA PHE A 246 23.41 5.70 5.68
C PHE A 246 24.30 5.37 6.89
N GLN A 247 23.74 4.96 8.03
CA GLN A 247 24.52 4.54 9.21
C GLN A 247 24.71 3.01 9.29
N THR A 248 24.00 2.26 8.43
CA THR A 248 24.04 0.80 8.39
C THR A 248 24.73 0.22 7.16
N THR A 249 25.24 1.09 6.28
CA THR A 249 26.11 0.76 5.13
C THR A 249 27.57 1.01 5.46
#